data_AF-A0A8R2NL75-F1
#
_entry.id   AF-A0A8R2NL75-F1
#
_cell.length_a   1.000
_cell.length_b   1.000
_cell.length_c   1.000
_cell.angle_alpha   90.00
_cell.angle_beta   90.00
_cell.angle_gamma   90.00
#
_symmetry.space_group_name_H-M   'P 1'
#
loop_
_entity.id
_entity.type
_entity.pdbx_description
1 polymer ?
#
loop_
_entity_poly.entity_id
_entity_poly.type
_entity_poly.pdbx_seq_one_letter_code
_entity_poly.pdbx_strand_id
1 'polypeptide(L)'
;MDRRPSSYKSRPASSKPSGSSCIICFKIQSIYSIGTCDHPVCYECSTTMRVLCDQKECPICRRILTKVIFTKDELDLFKNLEERSYPRYNKKYGIAFGDLSVENSFDQLLRCYCKKCYERPEFTSFEQLATHMERTHRLYACRLCVNNLKIFPSQRRWYNYDELTRHEECGDPDNTSHRGHPECQFCKVRYLDKDELYKHLRKEHFFCHFCDADGIQDYYMTYEWLRKHYFDKHYLCEEGNCVNEQYTSVFRTSIDLQAHKAQTHSRDLGKKKKK
;
A
#
# COMPACT_ATOMS: atom_id res chain seq x y z
N MET A 1 9.99 25.88 -64.19
CA MET A 1 10.69 25.05 -63.18
C MET A 1 11.49 26.04 -62.36
N ASP A 2 10.86 26.59 -61.33
CA ASP A 2 11.34 27.82 -60.70
C ASP A 2 11.45 27.62 -59.20
N ARG A 3 12.70 27.63 -58.73
CA ARG A 3 13.12 27.46 -57.33
C ARG A 3 12.66 28.67 -56.52
N ARG A 4 11.91 28.44 -55.43
CA ARG A 4 11.75 29.41 -54.33
C ARG A 4 12.62 28.99 -53.14
N PRO A 5 13.42 29.90 -52.55
CA PRO A 5 14.25 29.58 -51.39
C PRO A 5 13.40 29.54 -50.11
N SER A 6 13.58 28.48 -49.32
CA SER A 6 12.96 28.29 -48.01
C SER A 6 13.71 29.11 -46.96
N SER A 7 13.05 30.15 -46.44
CA SER A 7 13.56 30.98 -45.34
C SER A 7 13.49 30.19 -44.03
N TYR A 8 14.64 29.71 -43.55
CA TYR A 8 14.77 29.15 -42.20
C TYR A 8 14.53 30.26 -41.17
N LYS A 9 13.33 30.34 -40.62
CA LYS A 9 13.03 31.14 -39.43
C LYS A 9 13.47 30.34 -38.20
N SER A 10 14.55 30.80 -37.59
CA SER A 10 15.05 30.38 -36.28
C SER A 10 13.91 30.43 -35.25
N ARG A 11 13.61 29.29 -34.62
CA ARG A 11 12.69 29.22 -33.48
C ARG A 11 13.31 30.01 -32.30
N PRO A 12 12.57 30.94 -31.67
CA PRO A 12 13.06 31.58 -30.45
C PRO A 12 13.14 30.53 -29.34
N ALA A 13 14.17 30.66 -28.50
CA ALA A 13 14.37 29.87 -27.31
C ALA A 13 13.09 29.89 -26.46
N SER A 14 12.52 28.72 -26.23
CA SER A 14 11.37 28.57 -25.33
C SER A 14 11.81 28.96 -23.92
N SER A 15 11.26 30.07 -23.45
CA SER A 15 11.23 30.51 -22.06
C SER A 15 11.04 29.32 -21.11
N LYS A 16 12.00 29.15 -20.18
CA LYS A 16 11.95 28.14 -19.11
C LYS A 16 10.59 28.23 -18.38
N PRO A 17 9.90 27.11 -18.11
CA PRO A 17 8.68 27.14 -17.31
C PRO A 17 9.03 27.50 -15.87
N SER A 18 8.43 28.59 -15.41
CA SER A 18 8.32 29.01 -14.02
C SER A 18 7.77 27.88 -13.14
N GLY A 19 8.54 27.44 -12.13
CA GLY A 19 8.10 26.60 -11.02
C GLY A 19 7.50 25.23 -11.37
N SER A 20 8.33 24.24 -11.71
CA SER A 20 7.86 22.88 -12.00
C SER A 20 7.27 22.19 -10.77
N SER A 21 5.99 21.81 -10.82
CA SER A 21 5.33 21.01 -9.78
C SER A 21 6.00 19.65 -9.57
N CYS A 22 5.93 19.10 -8.36
CA CYS A 22 6.41 17.74 -8.09
C CYS A 22 5.66 16.69 -8.90
N ILE A 23 6.36 15.78 -9.57
CA ILE A 23 5.74 14.74 -10.41
C ILE A 23 4.97 13.67 -9.62
N ILE A 24 5.15 13.59 -8.30
CA ILE A 24 4.52 12.58 -7.45
C ILE A 24 3.23 13.10 -6.84
N CYS A 25 3.28 14.29 -6.24
CA CYS A 25 2.13 14.88 -5.54
C CYS A 25 1.49 16.05 -6.28
N PHE A 26 2.05 16.47 -7.42
CA PHE A 26 1.58 17.59 -8.24
C PHE A 26 1.53 18.95 -7.53
N LYS A 27 2.12 19.05 -6.32
CA LYS A 27 2.24 20.30 -5.56
C LYS A 27 3.49 21.07 -6.00
N ILE A 28 3.34 22.39 -6.09
CA ILE A 28 4.48 23.31 -6.16
C ILE A 28 5.04 23.47 -4.76
N GLN A 29 6.35 23.30 -4.61
CA GLN A 29 7.03 23.37 -3.33
C GLN A 29 8.23 24.32 -3.45
N SER A 30 8.70 24.87 -2.34
CA SER A 30 9.90 25.71 -2.31
C SER A 30 11.18 24.91 -2.11
N ILE A 31 11.07 23.64 -1.70
CA ILE A 31 12.22 22.76 -1.40
C ILE A 31 12.11 21.50 -2.26
N TYR A 32 13.19 21.20 -2.97
CA TYR A 32 13.34 19.98 -3.76
C TYR A 32 14.53 19.16 -3.31
N SER A 33 14.42 17.86 -3.57
CA SER A 33 15.43 16.82 -3.38
C SER A 33 16.04 16.50 -4.73
N ILE A 34 17.35 16.72 -4.85
CA ILE A 34 18.14 16.42 -6.04
C ILE A 34 19.15 15.33 -5.69
N GLY A 35 19.21 14.28 -6.51
CA GLY A 35 20.21 13.20 -6.41
C GLY A 35 21.06 13.10 -7.67
N THR A 36 21.99 12.15 -7.71
CA THR A 36 22.92 11.92 -8.85
C THR A 36 22.26 11.61 -10.20
N CYS A 37 20.93 11.51 -10.26
CA CYS A 37 20.16 11.35 -11.49
C CYS A 37 19.46 12.64 -11.94
N ASP A 38 19.66 13.77 -11.25
CA ASP A 38 19.13 15.10 -11.57
C ASP A 38 17.60 15.21 -11.67
N HIS A 39 16.88 14.15 -11.30
CA HIS A 39 15.42 14.11 -11.23
C HIS A 39 14.90 14.84 -9.98
N PRO A 40 14.18 15.96 -10.14
CA PRO A 40 13.70 16.74 -9.02
C PRO A 40 12.44 16.13 -8.41
N VAL A 41 12.46 15.95 -7.09
CA VAL A 41 11.31 15.47 -6.31
C VAL A 41 11.12 16.41 -5.13
N CYS A 42 9.89 16.84 -4.80
CA CYS A 42 9.73 17.71 -3.64
C CYS A 42 10.22 17.04 -2.34
N TYR A 43 10.67 17.85 -1.40
CA TYR A 43 11.24 17.35 -0.15
C TYR A 43 10.25 16.50 0.67
N GLU A 44 8.94 16.82 0.66
CA GLU A 44 7.92 16.00 1.32
C GLU A 44 7.90 14.57 0.78
N CYS A 45 7.77 14.41 -0.54
CA CYS A 45 7.72 13.08 -1.16
C CYS A 45 9.06 12.35 -1.02
N SER A 46 10.19 13.04 -1.16
CA SER A 46 11.50 12.43 -0.92
C SER A 46 11.66 11.97 0.53
N THR A 47 11.12 12.73 1.49
CA THR A 47 11.11 12.36 2.92
C THR A 47 10.20 11.17 3.15
N THR A 48 8.99 11.14 2.56
CA THR A 48 8.07 9.99 2.65
C THR A 48 8.76 8.70 2.21
N MET A 49 9.36 8.71 1.02
CA MET A 49 10.06 7.53 0.48
C MET A 49 11.22 7.09 1.39
N ARG A 50 12.10 8.03 1.77
CA ARG A 50 13.32 7.69 2.53
C ARG A 50 13.08 7.36 3.99
N VAL A 51 12.11 8.01 4.63
CA VAL A 51 11.90 7.95 6.09
C VAL A 51 10.74 7.04 6.45
N LEU A 52 9.62 7.14 5.74
CA LEU A 52 8.40 6.39 6.08
C LEU A 52 8.34 5.04 5.35
N CYS A 53 8.86 4.97 4.12
CA CYS A 53 8.90 3.75 3.31
C CYS A 53 10.25 3.03 3.33
N ASP A 54 11.30 3.63 3.92
CA ASP A 54 12.68 3.13 3.92
C ASP A 54 13.23 2.79 2.51
N GLN A 55 12.87 3.61 1.52
CA GLN A 55 13.25 3.46 0.12
C GLN A 55 14.12 4.64 -0.34
N LYS A 56 15.31 4.32 -0.86
CA LYS A 56 16.30 5.31 -1.36
C LYS A 56 16.33 5.41 -2.89
N GLU A 57 15.41 4.75 -3.58
CA GLU A 57 15.31 4.78 -5.04
C GLU A 57 14.69 6.09 -5.53
N CYS A 58 15.15 6.56 -6.69
CA CYS A 58 14.49 7.64 -7.40
C CYS A 58 13.12 7.16 -7.89
N PRO A 59 12.02 7.87 -7.58
CA PRO A 59 10.69 7.47 -8.02
C PRO A 59 10.48 7.60 -9.54
N ILE A 60 11.38 8.32 -10.24
CA ILE A 60 11.32 8.50 -11.70
C ILE A 60 12.10 7.39 -12.42
N CYS A 61 13.38 7.21 -12.09
CA CYS A 61 14.26 6.30 -12.84
C CYS A 61 14.67 5.04 -12.06
N ARG A 62 14.19 4.86 -10.83
CA ARG A 62 14.50 3.72 -9.93
C ARG A 62 15.98 3.56 -9.56
N ARG A 63 16.84 4.52 -9.92
CA ARG A 63 18.24 4.51 -9.46
C ARG A 63 18.29 4.66 -7.94
N ILE A 64 19.09 3.84 -7.27
CA ILE A 64 19.35 3.98 -5.83
C ILE A 64 20.21 5.24 -5.60
N LEU A 65 19.70 6.14 -4.78
CA LEU A 65 20.33 7.42 -4.45
C LEU A 65 20.79 7.38 -2.98
N THR A 66 22.06 7.03 -2.76
CA THR A 66 22.64 6.95 -1.40
C THR A 66 22.66 8.30 -0.68
N LYS A 67 22.82 9.39 -1.45
CA LYS A 67 22.79 10.77 -0.99
C LYS A 67 21.86 11.61 -1.88
N VAL A 68 21.07 12.47 -1.25
CA VAL A 68 20.32 13.54 -1.91
C VAL A 68 20.56 14.86 -1.19
N ILE A 69 20.37 15.96 -1.91
CA ILE A 69 20.51 17.32 -1.41
C ILE A 69 19.13 17.96 -1.44
N PHE A 70 18.66 18.39 -0.27
CA PHE A 70 17.45 19.19 -0.16
C PHE A 70 17.86 20.66 -0.27
N THR A 71 17.31 21.35 -1.25
CA THR A 71 17.65 22.75 -1.53
C THR A 71 16.44 23.56 -1.97
N LYS A 72 16.50 24.86 -1.74
CA LYS A 72 15.57 25.86 -2.28
C LYS A 72 16.06 26.48 -3.57
N ASP A 73 17.36 26.36 -3.83
CA ASP A 73 17.94 26.85 -5.06
C ASP A 73 17.26 26.13 -6.23
N GLU A 74 16.97 26.89 -7.29
CA GLU A 74 16.39 26.35 -8.54
C GLU A 74 17.08 25.05 -8.93
N LEU A 75 16.34 24.15 -9.61
CA LEU A 75 16.70 22.78 -9.96
C LEU A 75 18.06 22.63 -10.68
N ASP A 76 19.14 22.88 -9.96
CA ASP A 76 20.51 22.86 -10.41
C ASP A 76 20.98 21.41 -10.47
N LEU A 77 21.97 21.15 -11.32
CA LEU A 77 22.51 19.81 -11.49
C LEU A 77 23.18 19.36 -10.19
N PHE A 78 23.04 18.07 -9.88
CA PHE A 78 23.60 17.48 -8.68
C PHE A 78 25.10 17.71 -8.57
N LYS A 79 25.83 17.73 -9.69
CA LYS A 79 27.28 18.02 -9.72
C LYS A 79 27.60 19.39 -9.11
N ASN A 80 26.88 20.42 -9.52
CA ASN A 80 27.07 21.79 -9.02
C ASN A 80 26.67 21.91 -7.55
N LEU A 81 25.66 21.15 -7.14
CA LEU A 81 25.24 21.08 -5.75
C LEU A 81 26.27 20.32 -4.92
N GLU A 82 26.83 19.22 -5.40
CA GLU A 82 27.75 18.36 -4.65
C GLU A 82 29.08 19.03 -4.30
N GLU A 83 29.57 19.94 -5.14
CA GLU A 83 30.79 20.73 -4.89
C GLU A 83 30.66 21.68 -3.70
N ARG A 84 29.44 21.95 -3.23
CA ARG A 84 29.18 22.82 -2.08
C ARG A 84 29.40 22.07 -0.77
N SER A 85 29.76 22.82 0.27
CA SER A 85 29.88 22.28 1.63
C SER A 85 28.51 22.20 2.31
N TYR A 86 28.12 20.99 2.74
CA TYR A 86 26.90 20.75 3.52
C TYR A 86 27.26 20.31 4.94
N PRO A 87 27.41 21.25 5.89
CA PRO A 87 27.67 20.89 7.29
C PRO A 87 26.50 20.15 7.94
N ARG A 88 25.30 20.26 7.36
CA ARG A 88 24.04 19.69 7.84
C ARG A 88 23.71 18.44 7.04
N TYR A 89 23.96 17.28 7.63
CA TYR A 89 23.79 16.00 6.95
C TYR A 89 23.15 14.95 7.86
N ASN A 90 21.98 14.47 7.47
CA ASN A 90 21.33 13.33 8.08
C ASN A 90 21.89 12.02 7.49
N LYS A 91 22.84 11.41 8.21
CA LYS A 91 23.49 10.14 7.80
C LYS A 91 22.50 8.98 7.65
N LYS A 92 21.49 8.90 8.51
CA LYS A 92 20.52 7.79 8.52
C LYS A 92 19.76 7.70 7.19
N TYR A 93 19.24 8.83 6.74
CA TYR A 93 18.41 8.90 5.54
C TYR A 93 19.18 9.32 4.27
N GLY A 94 20.45 9.71 4.42
CA GLY A 94 21.31 10.15 3.32
C GLY A 94 20.85 11.48 2.74
N ILE A 95 20.53 12.44 3.60
CA ILE A 95 19.97 13.75 3.21
C ILE A 95 20.92 14.86 3.65
N ALA A 96 21.43 15.62 2.69
CA ALA A 96 22.16 16.86 2.94
C ALA A 96 21.20 18.05 2.84
N PHE A 97 21.32 19.02 3.72
CA PHE A 97 20.45 20.20 3.76
C PHE A 97 21.22 21.44 3.30
N GLY A 98 20.68 22.13 2.28
CA GLY A 98 21.31 23.34 1.74
C GLY A 98 21.43 24.49 2.74
N ASP A 99 20.46 24.61 3.65
CA ASP A 99 20.49 25.61 4.72
C ASP A 99 19.75 25.12 5.98
N LEU A 100 19.84 25.89 7.06
CA LEU A 100 19.17 25.58 8.34
C LEU A 100 17.64 25.60 8.23
N SER A 101 17.07 26.44 7.36
CA SER A 101 15.62 26.51 7.17
C SER A 101 15.08 25.27 6.44
N VAL A 102 15.85 24.67 5.54
CA VAL A 102 15.53 23.40 4.88
C VAL A 102 15.58 22.24 5.88
N GLU A 103 16.62 22.18 6.73
CA GLU A 103 16.72 21.21 7.84
C GLU A 103 15.50 21.32 8.77
N ASN A 104 15.18 22.55 9.22
CA ASN A 104 14.01 22.79 10.08
C ASN A 104 12.69 22.37 9.40
N SER A 105 12.56 22.57 8.08
CA SER A 105 11.37 22.17 7.32
C SER A 105 11.24 20.65 7.23
N PHE A 106 12.37 19.94 7.10
CA PHE A 106 12.41 18.48 7.16
C PHE A 106 12.04 17.97 8.56
N ASP A 107 12.64 18.53 9.62
CA ASP A 107 12.34 18.12 10.99
C ASP A 107 10.86 18.36 11.32
N GLN A 108 10.30 19.48 10.87
CA GLN A 108 8.88 19.81 11.05
C GLN A 108 7.93 18.76 10.46
N LEU A 109 8.31 18.05 9.39
CA LEU A 109 7.50 16.93 8.85
C LEU A 109 7.42 15.76 9.83
N LEU A 110 8.50 15.52 10.56
CA LEU A 110 8.64 14.38 11.48
C LEU A 110 8.18 14.70 12.91
N ARG A 111 8.01 15.98 13.26
CA ARG A 111 7.60 16.41 14.59
C ARG A 111 6.25 15.80 14.99
N CYS A 112 6.23 15.19 16.17
CA CYS A 112 5.01 14.76 16.84
C CYS A 112 4.66 15.81 17.88
N TYR A 113 3.65 16.63 17.63
CA TYR A 113 3.22 17.65 18.58
C TYR A 113 1.70 17.74 18.63
N CYS A 114 1.17 18.16 19.78
CA CYS A 114 -0.26 18.35 19.94
C CYS A 114 -0.71 19.67 19.28
N LYS A 115 -1.71 19.59 18.39
CA LYS A 115 -2.32 20.77 17.74
C LYS A 115 -3.48 21.38 18.55
N LYS A 116 -3.94 20.72 19.61
CA LYS A 116 -5.11 21.11 20.40
C LYS A 116 -4.73 21.88 21.68
N CYS A 117 -3.60 21.55 22.30
CA CYS A 117 -3.04 22.32 23.40
C CYS A 117 -2.50 23.68 22.92
N TYR A 118 -2.67 24.71 23.75
CA TYR A 118 -2.10 26.04 23.51
C TYR A 118 -0.56 26.00 23.47
N GLU A 119 0.06 25.33 24.45
CA GLU A 119 1.52 25.18 24.58
C GLU A 119 2.17 24.26 23.52
N ARG A 120 1.37 23.57 22.69
CA ARG A 120 1.82 22.64 21.64
C ARG A 120 2.99 21.72 22.08
N PRO A 121 2.81 20.91 23.13
CA PRO A 121 3.85 20.01 23.59
C PRO A 121 4.33 19.08 22.45
N GLU A 122 5.65 18.92 22.36
CA GLU A 122 6.31 18.00 21.44
C GLU A 122 6.59 16.66 22.14
N PHE A 123 6.53 15.58 21.37
CA PHE A 123 6.69 14.21 21.81
C PHE A 123 7.76 13.50 20.99
N THR A 124 8.48 12.55 21.60
CA THR A 124 9.57 11.85 20.91
C THR A 124 9.06 10.78 19.94
N SER A 125 7.83 10.29 20.12
CA SER A 125 7.19 9.31 19.25
C SER A 125 5.72 9.63 19.01
N PHE A 126 5.17 9.08 17.91
CA PHE A 126 3.75 9.18 17.62
C PHE A 126 2.89 8.47 18.67
N GLU A 127 3.37 7.39 19.28
CA GLU A 127 2.66 6.66 20.34
C GLU A 127 2.44 7.52 21.60
N GLN A 128 3.45 8.31 21.98
CA GLN A 128 3.32 9.26 23.08
C GLN A 128 2.33 10.37 22.76
N LEU A 129 2.37 10.90 21.54
CA LEU A 129 1.37 11.87 21.07
C LEU A 129 -0.03 11.26 21.07
N ALA A 130 -0.21 10.02 20.58
CA ALA A 130 -1.49 9.33 20.58
C ALA A 130 -2.04 9.12 22.00
N THR A 131 -1.18 8.72 22.94
CA THR A 131 -1.55 8.59 24.36
C THR A 131 -1.98 9.93 24.97
N HIS A 132 -1.28 11.01 24.64
CA HIS A 132 -1.66 12.35 25.07
C HIS A 132 -3.01 12.78 24.48
N MET A 133 -3.22 12.59 23.18
CA MET A 133 -4.47 12.93 22.50
C MET A 133 -5.67 12.17 23.07
N GLU A 134 -5.48 10.89 23.40
CA GLU A 134 -6.49 10.06 24.04
C GLU A 134 -6.85 10.58 25.45
N ARG A 135 -5.84 10.80 26.30
CA ARG A 135 -6.05 11.16 27.71
C ARG A 135 -6.54 12.59 27.90
N THR A 136 -5.98 13.54 27.14
CA THR A 136 -6.23 14.97 27.31
C THR A 136 -7.37 15.48 26.44
N HIS A 137 -7.55 14.91 25.24
CA HIS A 137 -8.52 15.41 24.26
C HIS A 137 -9.65 14.45 23.93
N ARG A 138 -9.62 13.20 24.43
CA ARG A 138 -10.57 12.13 24.05
C ARG A 138 -10.60 11.94 22.53
N LEU A 139 -9.43 12.07 21.91
CA LEU A 139 -9.23 11.93 20.48
C LEU A 139 -8.30 10.75 20.18
N TYR A 140 -8.64 9.99 19.15
CA TYR A 140 -8.03 8.73 18.82
C TYR A 140 -7.53 8.76 17.37
N ALA A 141 -6.43 8.06 17.12
CA ALA A 141 -5.97 7.77 15.76
C ALA A 141 -6.39 6.32 15.42
N CYS A 142 -6.87 6.10 14.20
CA CYS A 142 -7.20 4.74 13.75
C CYS A 142 -5.95 3.87 13.71
N ARG A 143 -5.96 2.75 14.45
CA ARG A 143 -4.81 1.84 14.58
C ARG A 143 -4.40 1.22 13.24
N LEU A 144 -5.36 0.81 12.41
CA LEU A 144 -5.09 0.26 11.08
C LEU A 144 -4.39 1.30 10.19
N CYS A 145 -4.87 2.54 10.18
CA CYS A 145 -4.23 3.63 9.45
C CYS A 145 -2.85 4.00 10.00
N VAL A 146 -2.63 3.91 11.32
CA VAL A 146 -1.31 4.17 11.93
C VAL A 146 -0.28 3.14 11.48
N ASN A 147 -0.66 1.87 11.50
CA ASN A 147 0.25 0.78 11.20
C ASN A 147 0.57 0.66 9.70
N ASN A 148 -0.40 0.95 8.84
CA ASN A 148 -0.26 0.67 7.41
C ASN A 148 0.01 1.91 6.55
N LEU A 149 -0.53 3.08 6.88
CA LEU A 149 -0.33 4.29 6.05
C LEU A 149 0.99 4.99 6.38
N LYS A 150 1.79 5.24 5.35
CA LYS A 150 3.07 5.96 5.41
C LYS A 150 2.86 7.47 5.29
N ILE A 151 2.17 8.04 6.27
CA ILE A 151 1.86 9.48 6.35
C ILE A 151 2.49 10.13 7.58
N PHE A 152 2.82 11.42 7.48
CA PHE A 152 3.48 12.16 8.55
C PHE A 152 2.56 12.35 9.77
N PRO A 153 3.11 12.46 10.99
CA PRO A 153 2.33 12.69 12.21
C PRO A 153 1.35 13.86 12.10
N SER A 154 1.78 14.96 11.49
CA SER A 154 0.99 16.16 11.30
C SER A 154 -0.15 16.01 10.27
N GLN A 155 -0.09 15.00 9.40
CA GLN A 155 -1.10 14.72 8.38
C GLN A 155 -2.16 13.71 8.87
N ARG A 156 -1.96 13.09 10.04
CA ARG A 156 -2.92 12.14 10.60
C ARG A 156 -4.15 12.84 11.14
N ARG A 157 -5.32 12.25 10.86
CA ARG A 157 -6.61 12.67 11.42
C ARG A 157 -6.79 12.10 12.82
N TRP A 158 -7.43 12.90 13.66
CA TRP A 158 -7.85 12.55 15.01
C TRP A 158 -9.36 12.49 15.04
N TYR A 159 -9.90 11.45 15.67
CA TYR A 159 -11.31 11.15 15.72
C TYR A 159 -11.79 11.16 17.16
N ASN A 160 -13.01 11.63 17.43
CA ASN A 160 -13.69 11.20 18.64
C ASN A 160 -14.14 9.72 18.50
N TYR A 161 -14.76 9.17 19.54
CA TYR A 161 -15.18 7.75 19.54
C TYR A 161 -16.14 7.41 18.39
N ASP A 162 -17.23 8.18 18.23
CA ASP A 162 -18.24 7.93 17.20
C ASP A 162 -17.70 8.13 15.79
N GLU A 163 -16.84 9.14 15.60
CA GLU A 163 -16.15 9.38 14.34
C GLU A 163 -15.19 8.24 13.97
N LEU A 164 -14.51 7.65 14.96
CA LEU A 164 -13.60 6.53 14.73
C LEU A 164 -14.38 5.29 14.33
N THR A 165 -15.46 4.95 15.05
CA THR A 165 -16.32 3.82 14.68
C THR A 165 -16.85 3.99 13.26
N ARG A 166 -17.37 5.18 12.93
CA ARG A 166 -17.85 5.47 11.58
C ARG A 166 -16.75 5.39 10.53
N HIS A 167 -15.54 5.86 10.84
CA HIS A 167 -14.37 5.73 9.96
C HIS A 167 -14.03 4.26 9.69
N GLU A 168 -14.05 3.40 10.71
CA GLU A 168 -13.75 1.98 10.57
C GLU A 168 -14.83 1.20 9.81
N GLU A 169 -16.10 1.56 9.98
CA GLU A 169 -17.24 0.87 9.36
C GLU A 169 -17.53 1.34 7.93
N CYS A 170 -17.59 2.65 7.73
CA CYS A 170 -18.12 3.28 6.53
C CYS A 170 -17.13 4.24 5.86
N GLY A 171 -16.04 4.60 6.54
CA GLY A 171 -15.06 5.57 6.06
C GLY A 171 -15.36 7.01 6.47
N ASP A 172 -14.56 7.94 5.94
CA ASP A 172 -14.71 9.37 6.22
C ASP A 172 -15.72 10.04 5.28
N PRO A 173 -16.57 10.97 5.76
CA PRO A 173 -17.60 11.59 4.92
C PRO A 173 -16.98 12.41 3.78
N ASP A 174 -15.81 12.97 4.06
CA ASP A 174 -15.05 13.84 3.16
C ASP A 174 -14.23 13.04 2.14
N ASN A 175 -14.14 11.71 2.28
CA ASN A 175 -13.31 10.85 1.44
C ASN A 175 -14.12 9.68 0.86
N THR A 176 -14.68 9.90 -0.33
CA THR A 176 -15.45 8.87 -1.06
C THR A 176 -14.61 7.70 -1.56
N SER A 177 -13.27 7.83 -1.58
CA SER A 177 -12.38 6.77 -2.04
C SER A 177 -12.19 5.67 -1.00
N HIS A 178 -12.37 5.96 0.29
CA HIS A 178 -12.09 5.03 1.37
C HIS A 178 -13.39 4.67 2.09
N ARG A 179 -13.94 3.48 1.82
CA ARG A 179 -15.24 3.01 2.35
C ARG A 179 -15.13 2.30 3.71
N GLY A 180 -14.18 2.73 4.53
CA GLY A 180 -13.85 2.09 5.80
C GLY A 180 -12.99 0.82 5.66
N HIS A 181 -12.77 0.17 6.79
CA HIS A 181 -11.87 -0.98 6.92
C HIS A 181 -12.68 -2.27 6.86
N PRO A 182 -12.60 -3.06 5.78
CA PRO A 182 -13.47 -4.23 5.61
C PRO A 182 -13.18 -5.30 6.68
N GLU A 183 -14.26 -5.94 7.14
CA GLU A 183 -14.21 -6.97 8.17
C GLU A 183 -14.22 -8.37 7.54
N CYS A 184 -13.38 -9.27 8.06
CA CYS A 184 -13.50 -10.68 7.74
C CYS A 184 -14.78 -11.25 8.35
N GLN A 185 -15.67 -11.79 7.52
CA GLN A 185 -16.95 -12.32 7.95
C GLN A 185 -16.84 -13.48 8.96
N PHE A 186 -15.72 -14.20 8.97
CA PHE A 186 -15.45 -15.35 9.86
C PHE A 186 -14.73 -14.92 11.14
N CYS A 187 -13.63 -14.18 11.02
CA CYS A 187 -12.79 -13.81 12.16
C CYS A 187 -13.27 -12.57 12.91
N LYS A 188 -14.15 -11.75 12.31
CA LYS A 188 -14.60 -10.46 12.87
C LYS A 188 -13.45 -9.48 13.13
N VAL A 189 -12.40 -9.58 12.32
CA VAL A 189 -11.23 -8.69 12.34
C VAL A 189 -11.29 -7.78 11.12
N ARG A 190 -11.00 -6.49 11.34
CA ARG A 190 -10.92 -5.48 10.27
C ARG A 190 -9.52 -5.39 9.67
N TYR A 191 -9.47 -5.15 8.37
CA TYR A 191 -8.25 -4.98 7.57
C TYR A 191 -8.22 -3.58 6.95
N LEU A 192 -7.03 -3.12 6.54
CA LEU A 192 -6.87 -1.76 5.99
C LEU A 192 -7.78 -1.53 4.78
N ASP A 193 -7.78 -2.46 3.85
CA ASP A 193 -8.53 -2.39 2.60
C ASP A 193 -8.94 -3.81 2.15
N LYS A 194 -9.59 -3.87 1.00
CA LYS A 194 -10.07 -5.14 0.42
C LYS A 194 -8.93 -6.06 -0.02
N ASP A 195 -7.77 -5.50 -0.38
CA ASP A 195 -6.63 -6.29 -0.84
C ASP A 195 -5.98 -7.01 0.34
N GLU A 196 -5.81 -6.34 1.48
CA GLU A 196 -5.34 -6.95 2.72
C GLU A 196 -6.34 -7.99 3.26
N LEU A 197 -7.64 -7.71 3.18
CA LEU A 197 -8.67 -8.71 3.52
C LEU A 197 -8.58 -9.93 2.58
N TYR A 198 -8.44 -9.72 1.27
CA TYR A 198 -8.32 -10.81 0.30
C TYR A 198 -7.10 -11.69 0.57
N LYS A 199 -5.94 -11.08 0.89
CA LYS A 199 -4.73 -11.82 1.30
C LYS A 199 -4.98 -12.67 2.54
N HIS A 200 -5.69 -12.13 3.53
CA HIS A 200 -6.09 -12.87 4.72
C HIS A 200 -7.01 -14.04 4.37
N LEU A 201 -8.06 -13.81 3.59
CA LEU A 201 -9.03 -14.84 3.19
C LEU A 201 -8.36 -16.00 2.45
N ARG A 202 -7.42 -15.70 1.55
CA ARG A 202 -6.65 -16.72 0.79
C ARG A 202 -5.70 -17.55 1.66
N LYS A 203 -5.26 -17.01 2.79
CA LYS A 203 -4.25 -17.64 3.65
C LYS A 203 -4.88 -18.40 4.81
N GLU A 204 -5.92 -17.84 5.43
CA GLU A 204 -6.49 -18.33 6.69
C GLU A 204 -7.85 -19.05 6.49
N HIS A 205 -8.46 -18.96 5.31
CA HIS A 205 -9.74 -19.60 5.02
C HIS A 205 -9.68 -20.53 3.80
N PHE A 206 -10.59 -21.50 3.81
CA PHE A 206 -10.72 -22.45 2.71
C PHE A 206 -11.46 -21.83 1.54
N PHE A 207 -11.10 -22.21 0.32
CA PHE A 207 -11.79 -21.79 -0.90
C PHE A 207 -11.82 -22.95 -1.90
N CYS A 208 -12.79 -22.89 -2.81
CA CYS A 208 -12.89 -23.87 -3.89
C CYS A 208 -12.00 -23.44 -5.05
N HIS A 209 -10.99 -24.25 -5.38
CA HIS A 209 -10.07 -24.00 -6.49
C HIS A 209 -10.75 -24.00 -7.87
N PHE A 210 -11.86 -24.74 -8.04
CA PHE A 210 -12.64 -24.70 -9.29
C PHE A 210 -13.40 -23.37 -9.42
N CYS A 211 -14.09 -22.93 -8.37
CA CYS A 211 -14.79 -21.64 -8.35
C CYS A 211 -13.82 -20.47 -8.49
N ASP A 212 -12.67 -20.50 -7.81
CA ASP A 212 -11.63 -19.47 -7.92
C ASP A 212 -11.12 -19.35 -9.36
N ALA A 213 -10.92 -20.49 -10.05
CA ALA A 213 -10.53 -20.49 -11.47
C ALA A 213 -11.61 -19.90 -12.39
N ASP A 214 -12.88 -19.97 -11.99
CA ASP A 214 -14.02 -19.36 -12.70
C ASP A 214 -14.27 -17.89 -12.27
N GLY A 215 -13.41 -17.34 -11.41
CA GLY A 215 -13.51 -15.96 -10.91
C GLY A 215 -14.49 -15.77 -9.75
N ILE A 216 -15.01 -16.85 -9.17
CA ILE A 216 -15.93 -16.83 -8.02
C ILE A 216 -15.10 -16.91 -6.73
N GLN A 217 -15.13 -15.83 -5.94
CA GLN A 217 -14.33 -15.68 -4.72
C GLN A 217 -15.14 -15.99 -3.47
N ASP A 218 -15.48 -17.26 -3.28
CA ASP A 218 -16.17 -17.76 -2.09
C ASP A 218 -15.21 -18.45 -1.11
N TYR A 219 -15.36 -18.11 0.16
CA TYR A 219 -14.53 -18.61 1.25
C TYR A 219 -15.36 -19.37 2.28
N TYR A 220 -14.71 -20.29 3.00
CA TYR A 220 -15.32 -21.19 3.97
C TYR A 220 -14.48 -21.24 5.24
N MET A 221 -15.17 -21.19 6.38
CA MET A 221 -14.52 -21.17 7.70
C MET A 221 -13.84 -22.50 8.06
N THR A 222 -14.47 -23.62 7.70
CA THR A 222 -13.96 -24.97 7.99
C THR A 222 -14.00 -25.83 6.73
N TYR A 223 -13.19 -26.90 6.75
CA TYR A 223 -13.19 -27.88 5.66
C TYR A 223 -14.56 -28.54 5.46
N GLU A 224 -15.36 -28.72 6.51
CA GLU A 224 -16.70 -29.30 6.42
C GLU A 224 -17.63 -28.47 5.53
N TRP A 225 -17.58 -27.13 5.66
CA TRP A 225 -18.35 -26.23 4.80
C TRP A 225 -17.86 -26.27 3.35
N LEU A 226 -16.55 -26.34 3.12
CA LEU A 226 -15.99 -26.53 1.79
C LEU A 226 -16.42 -27.87 1.19
N ARG A 227 -16.39 -28.95 1.98
CA ARG A 227 -16.80 -30.30 1.55
C ARG A 227 -18.28 -30.33 1.17
N LYS A 228 -19.13 -29.63 1.93
CA LYS A 228 -20.54 -29.45 1.58
C LYS A 228 -20.69 -28.71 0.26
N HIS A 229 -19.93 -27.64 0.03
CA HIS A 229 -19.91 -26.97 -1.27
C HIS A 229 -19.46 -27.90 -2.40
N TYR A 230 -18.43 -28.72 -2.19
CA TYR A 230 -18.01 -29.73 -3.16
C TYR A 230 -19.09 -30.77 -3.48
N PHE A 231 -19.93 -31.11 -2.50
CA PHE A 231 -21.07 -32.00 -2.70
C PHE A 231 -22.22 -31.32 -3.47
N ASP A 232 -22.53 -30.06 -3.15
CA ASP A 232 -23.69 -29.34 -3.70
C ASP A 232 -23.43 -28.76 -5.10
N LYS A 233 -22.19 -28.36 -5.40
CA LYS A 233 -21.82 -27.59 -6.60
C LYS A 233 -20.80 -28.29 -7.51
N HIS A 234 -20.15 -29.34 -7.02
CA HIS A 234 -19.15 -30.11 -7.76
C HIS A 234 -19.42 -31.62 -7.65
N TYR A 235 -18.49 -32.44 -8.14
CA TYR A 235 -18.60 -33.89 -8.11
C TYR A 235 -17.61 -34.48 -7.11
N LEU A 236 -18.03 -34.65 -5.86
CA LEU A 236 -17.24 -35.26 -4.78
C LEU A 236 -17.36 -36.80 -4.82
N CYS A 237 -16.23 -37.50 -4.72
CA CYS A 237 -16.20 -38.95 -4.52
C CYS A 237 -16.25 -39.28 -3.02
N GLU A 238 -17.21 -40.11 -2.62
CA GLU A 238 -17.38 -40.55 -1.23
C GLU A 238 -17.17 -42.07 -1.07
N GLU A 239 -16.43 -42.71 -1.97
CA GLU A 239 -16.21 -44.16 -1.94
C GLU A 239 -14.88 -44.53 -1.26
N GLY A 240 -14.92 -45.46 -0.31
CA GLY A 240 -13.73 -46.03 0.33
C GLY A 240 -12.82 -44.97 0.97
N ASN A 241 -11.53 -45.02 0.65
CA ASN A 241 -10.52 -44.11 1.21
C ASN A 241 -10.68 -42.65 0.75
N CYS A 242 -11.39 -42.39 -0.36
CA CYS A 242 -11.61 -41.04 -0.88
C CYS A 242 -12.42 -40.15 0.08
N VAL A 243 -13.18 -40.74 1.00
CA VAL A 243 -13.88 -40.01 2.07
C VAL A 243 -12.91 -39.31 3.03
N ASN A 244 -11.76 -39.94 3.28
CA ASN A 244 -10.77 -39.46 4.24
C ASN A 244 -9.71 -38.55 3.60
N GLU A 245 -9.62 -38.56 2.27
CA GLU A 245 -8.73 -37.66 1.55
C GLU A 245 -9.31 -36.25 1.52
N GLN A 246 -8.50 -35.27 1.94
CA GLN A 246 -8.89 -33.88 1.86
C GLN A 246 -8.51 -33.29 0.49
N TYR A 247 -9.40 -32.49 -0.09
CA TYR A 247 -9.19 -31.69 -1.32
C TYR A 247 -9.05 -32.44 -2.66
N THR A 248 -8.66 -33.72 -2.68
CA THR A 248 -8.27 -34.44 -3.92
C THR A 248 -9.40 -35.20 -4.59
N SER A 249 -10.40 -35.65 -3.83
CA SER A 249 -11.47 -36.50 -4.34
C SER A 249 -12.65 -35.70 -4.91
N VAL A 250 -12.40 -34.57 -5.56
CA VAL A 250 -13.42 -33.65 -6.10
C VAL A 250 -13.12 -33.33 -7.55
N PHE A 251 -14.17 -33.31 -8.37
CA PHE A 251 -14.05 -33.13 -9.82
C PHE A 251 -15.00 -32.05 -10.35
N ARG A 252 -14.60 -31.44 -11.47
CA ARG A 252 -15.36 -30.39 -12.16
C ARG A 252 -16.56 -30.97 -12.92
N THR A 253 -16.43 -32.19 -13.45
CA THR A 253 -17.48 -32.83 -14.25
C THR A 253 -17.82 -34.24 -13.76
N SER A 254 -19.02 -34.70 -14.09
CA SER A 254 -19.47 -36.06 -13.78
C SER A 254 -18.63 -37.12 -14.50
N ILE A 255 -18.09 -36.78 -15.68
CA ILE A 255 -17.23 -37.68 -16.48
C ILE A 255 -15.92 -37.93 -15.75
N ASP A 256 -15.30 -36.87 -15.21
CA ASP A 256 -14.05 -36.99 -14.44
C ASP A 256 -14.24 -37.84 -13.17
N LEU A 257 -15.37 -37.67 -12.47
CA LEU A 257 -15.72 -38.51 -11.33
C LEU A 257 -15.90 -39.98 -11.74
N GLN A 258 -16.57 -40.24 -12.87
CA GLN A 258 -16.74 -41.60 -13.38
C GLN A 258 -15.40 -42.24 -13.75
N ALA A 259 -14.53 -41.49 -14.42
CA ALA A 259 -13.18 -41.94 -14.76
C ALA A 259 -12.37 -42.27 -13.49
N HIS A 260 -12.43 -41.42 -12.47
CA HIS A 260 -11.82 -41.68 -11.18
C HIS A 260 -12.37 -42.96 -10.53
N LYS A 261 -13.70 -43.14 -10.46
CA LYS A 261 -14.30 -44.35 -9.90
C LYS A 261 -13.86 -45.61 -10.65
N ALA A 262 -13.77 -45.54 -11.98
CA ALA A 262 -13.33 -46.65 -12.82
C ALA A 262 -11.83 -46.98 -12.64
N GLN A 263 -10.98 -46.02 -12.27
CA GLN A 263 -9.55 -46.29 -12.06
C GLN A 263 -9.27 -46.72 -10.62
N THR A 264 -9.90 -46.07 -9.64
CA THR A 264 -9.58 -46.19 -8.22
C THR A 264 -10.46 -47.20 -7.48
N HIS A 265 -11.75 -47.30 -7.83
CA HIS A 265 -12.74 -48.13 -7.12
C HIS A 265 -13.19 -49.39 -7.89
N SER A 266 -12.70 -49.62 -9.11
CA SER A 266 -13.04 -50.80 -9.91
C SER A 266 -12.74 -52.15 -9.24
N ARG A 267 -11.80 -52.21 -8.28
CA ARG A 267 -11.52 -53.43 -7.51
C ARG A 267 -12.59 -53.75 -6.45
N ASP A 268 -13.39 -52.78 -6.01
CA ASP A 268 -14.48 -52.98 -5.04
C ASP A 268 -15.82 -53.35 -5.69
N LEU A 269 -16.05 -52.93 -6.95
CA LEU A 269 -17.23 -53.32 -7.74
C LEU A 269 -17.33 -54.85 -7.95
N GLY A 270 -16.20 -55.56 -7.91
CA GLY A 270 -16.15 -57.03 -8.01
C GLY A 270 -16.60 -57.78 -6.75
N LYS A 271 -16.69 -57.13 -5.57
CA LYS A 271 -17.06 -57.79 -4.30
C LYS A 271 -18.54 -57.68 -3.94
N LYS A 272 -19.30 -56.74 -4.52
CA LYS A 272 -20.74 -56.56 -4.25
C LYS A 272 -21.69 -57.37 -5.15
N LYS A 273 -21.17 -58.15 -6.11
CA LYS A 273 -21.97 -59.04 -7.00
C LYS A 273 -21.84 -60.55 -6.70
N LYS A 274 -21.49 -60.91 -5.46
CA LYS A 274 -21.64 -62.27 -4.93
C LYS A 274 -22.42 -62.24 -3.62
N LYS A 275 -23.72 -62.01 -3.70
CA LYS A 275 -24.68 -62.55 -2.75
C LYS A 275 -26.00 -62.77 -3.45
#